data_AF-A0AAF1KNT3-F1
#
_entry.id   AF-A0AAF1KNT3-F1
#
_cell.length_a   1.000
_cell.length_b   1.000
_cell.length_c   1.000
_cell.angle_alpha   90.00
_cell.angle_beta   90.00
_cell.angle_gamma   90.00
#
_symmetry.space_group_name_H-M   'P 1'
#
loop_
_entity.id
_entity.type
_entity.pdbx_description
1 polymer ?
#
loop_
_entity_poly.entity_id
_entity_poly.type
_entity_poly.pdbx_seq_one_letter_code
_entity_poly.pdbx_strand_id
1 'polypeptide(L)' 'MQHFGAMCLAMSRIAVAGLAGVLGFLLYVGAVVALADHVLPLHWLVQLLYFVVVGVAWAWPAKRLMIWGAGGTAARPRD' A
#
# COMPACT_ATOMS: atom_id res chain seq x y z
N MET A 1 -1.20 -33.35 7.91
CA MET A 1 -0.68 -32.18 8.68
C MET A 1 0.15 -31.20 7.84
N GLN A 2 0.21 -31.29 6.51
CA GLN A 2 1.06 -30.42 5.67
C GLN A 2 0.31 -29.20 5.08
N HIS A 3 -1.03 -29.25 4.99
CA HIS A 3 -1.87 -28.14 4.49
C HIS A 3 -1.98 -26.95 5.47
N PHE A 4 -1.95 -27.19 6.78
CA PHE A 4 -2.09 -26.12 7.78
C PHE A 4 -0.84 -25.24 7.91
N GLY A 5 0.36 -25.81 7.80
CA GLY A 5 1.62 -25.05 7.91
C GLY A 5 1.83 -24.04 6.77
N ALA A 6 1.48 -24.42 5.54
CA ALA A 6 1.52 -23.52 4.39
C ALA A 6 0.49 -22.37 4.51
N MET A 7 -0.67 -22.66 5.12
CA MET A 7 -1.74 -21.68 5.33
C MET A 7 -1.38 -20.64 6.41
N CYS A 8 -0.74 -21.05 7.52
CA CYS A 8 -0.21 -20.10 8.52
C CYS A 8 0.85 -19.15 7.93
N LEU A 9 1.75 -19.65 7.10
CA LEU A 9 2.77 -18.83 6.43
C LEU A 9 2.19 -17.88 5.38
N ALA A 10 1.17 -18.32 4.63
CA ALA A 10 0.47 -17.49 3.65
C ALA A 10 -0.37 -16.39 4.33
N MET A 11 -1.14 -16.75 5.37
CA MET A 11 -1.88 -15.77 6.18
C MET A 11 -0.94 -14.77 6.87
N SER A 12 0.25 -15.21 7.30
CA SER A 12 1.26 -14.34 7.90
C SER A 12 1.74 -13.26 6.93
N ARG A 13 2.03 -13.58 5.67
CA ARG A 13 2.48 -12.58 4.68
C ARG A 13 1.36 -11.60 4.31
N ILE A 14 0.12 -12.07 4.18
CA ILE A 14 -1.04 -11.20 3.94
C ILE A 14 -1.27 -10.28 5.14
N ALA A 15 -1.18 -10.79 6.37
CA ALA A 15 -1.32 -9.99 7.58
C ALA A 15 -0.20 -8.94 7.71
N VAL A 16 1.05 -9.30 7.42
CA VAL A 16 2.18 -8.36 7.41
C VAL A 16 2.01 -7.32 6.31
N ALA A 17 1.56 -7.71 5.11
CA ALA A 17 1.28 -6.78 4.02
C ALA A 17 0.14 -5.81 4.37
N GLY A 18 -0.90 -6.31 5.02
CA GLY A 18 -2.00 -5.48 5.53
C GLY A 18 -1.52 -4.48 6.57
N LEU A 19 -0.79 -4.94 7.59
CA LEU A 19 -0.27 -4.08 8.64
C LEU A 19 0.72 -3.04 8.10
N ALA A 20 1.66 -3.45 7.25
CA ALA A 20 2.59 -2.55 6.58
C ALA A 20 1.86 -1.56 5.65
N GLY A 21 0.80 -2.00 4.98
CA GLY A 21 -0.05 -1.15 4.16
C GLY A 21 -0.77 -0.07 4.96
N VAL A 22 -1.39 -0.44 6.09
CA VAL A 22 -2.07 0.50 6.98
C VAL A 22 -1.07 1.49 7.61
N LEU A 23 0.01 0.99 8.21
CA LEU A 23 1.01 1.84 8.84
C LEU A 23 1.68 2.77 7.82
N GLY A 24 2.05 2.24 6.65
CA GLY A 24 2.61 3.02 5.57
C GLY A 24 1.64 4.08 5.06
N PHE A 25 0.36 3.75 4.91
CA PHE A 25 -0.66 4.70 4.46
C PHE A 25 -0.90 5.81 5.48
N LEU A 26 -0.95 5.49 6.77
CA LEU A 26 -1.10 6.49 7.83
C LEU A 26 0.08 7.46 7.85
N LEU A 27 1.31 6.95 7.75
CA LEU A 27 2.51 7.78 7.64
C LEU A 27 2.48 8.65 6.38
N TYR A 28 2.06 8.08 5.26
CA TYR A 28 1.92 8.79 3.99
C TYR A 28 0.91 9.93 4.07
N VAL A 29 -0.30 9.66 4.55
CA VAL A 29 -1.35 10.67 4.72
C VAL A 29 -0.88 11.75 5.69
N GLY A 30 -0.24 11.40 6.80
CA GLY A 30 0.33 12.37 7.74
C GLY A 30 1.33 13.32 7.07
N ALA A 31 2.26 12.78 6.26
CA ALA A 31 3.22 13.59 5.52
C ALA A 31 2.54 14.48 4.46
N VAL A 32 1.56 13.94 3.73
CA VAL A 32 0.80 14.68 2.71
C VAL A 32 -0.01 15.82 3.34
N VAL A 33 -0.62 15.60 4.50
CA VAL A 33 -1.38 16.62 5.23
C VAL A 33 -0.44 17.71 5.76
N ALA A 34 0.69 17.33 6.37
CA ALA A 34 1.68 18.31 6.82
C ALA A 34 2.24 19.16 5.66
N LEU A 35 2.44 18.55 4.49
CA LEU A 35 2.86 19.28 3.29
C LEU A 35 1.72 20.13 2.70
N ALA A 36 0.46 19.74 2.89
CA ALA A 36 -0.70 20.50 2.42
C ALA A 36 -0.82 21.87 3.10
N ASP A 37 -0.35 22.02 4.35
CA ASP A 37 -0.32 23.32 5.04
C ASP A 37 0.51 24.37 4.27
N HIS A 38 1.49 23.93 3.47
CA HIS A 38 2.26 24.80 2.58
C HIS A 38 1.59 25.05 1.22
N VAL A 39 0.68 24.17 0.81
CA VAL A 39 0.00 24.23 -0.49
C VAL A 39 -1.32 24.99 -0.43
N LEU A 40 -2.05 24.90 0.68
CA LEU A 40 -3.32 25.58 0.90
C LEU A 40 -3.27 27.12 0.73
N PRO A 41 -2.19 27.83 1.07
CA PRO A 41 -2.07 29.26 0.80
C PRO A 41 -1.85 29.61 -0.68
N LEU A 42 -1.53 28.64 -1.54
CA LEU A 42 -1.27 28.85 -2.96
C LEU A 42 -2.57 28.90 -3.77
N HIS A 43 -2.44 29.23 -5.06
CA HIS A 43 -3.55 29.20 -6.02
C HIS A 43 -4.33 27.87 -5.97
N TRP A 44 -5.65 27.97 -6.04
CA TRP A 44 -6.57 26.82 -6.02
C TRP A 44 -6.22 25.72 -7.04
N LEU A 45 -5.67 26.08 -8.20
CA LEU A 45 -5.27 25.11 -9.22
C LEU A 45 -4.10 24.24 -8.76
N VAL A 46 -3.17 24.82 -7.99
CA VAL A 46 -2.04 24.09 -7.40
C VAL A 46 -2.55 23.11 -6.35
N GLN A 47 -3.54 23.50 -5.55
CA GLN A 47 -4.18 22.62 -4.58
C GLN A 47 -4.85 21.43 -5.28
N LEU A 48 -5.62 21.69 -6.35
CA LEU A 48 -6.26 20.64 -7.15
C LEU A 48 -5.22 19.65 -7.68
N LEU A 49 -4.18 20.14 -8.34
CA LEU A 49 -3.12 19.29 -8.90
C LEU A 49 -2.38 18.51 -7.80
N TYR A 50 -2.08 19.17 -6.68
CA TYR A 50 -1.45 18.53 -5.53
C TYR A 50 -2.27 17.35 -5.03
N PHE A 51 -3.56 17.56 -4.72
CA PHE A 51 -4.42 16.50 -4.18
C PHE A 51 -4.63 15.35 -5.18
N VAL A 52 -4.73 15.64 -6.48
CA VAL A 52 -4.81 14.60 -7.51
C VAL A 52 -3.53 13.77 -7.56
N VAL A 53 -2.36 14.43 -7.59
CA VAL A 53 -1.06 13.73 -7.69
C VAL A 53 -0.79 12.89 -6.45
N VAL A 54 -0.93 13.46 -5.25
CA VAL A 54 -0.70 12.71 -3.99
C VAL A 54 -1.77 11.64 -3.77
N GLY A 55 -3.01 11.85 -4.23
CA GLY A 55 -4.04 10.82 -4.19
C GLY A 55 -3.66 9.58 -5.01
N VAL A 56 -3.11 9.80 -6.21
CA VAL A 56 -2.73 8.70 -7.14
C VAL A 56 -1.36 8.11 -6.79
N ALA A 57 -0.43 8.88 -6.25
CA ALA A 57 0.93 8.41 -5.95
C ALA A 57 0.96 7.19 -5.01
N TRP A 58 -0.01 7.07 -4.11
CA TRP A 58 -0.11 5.91 -3.20
C TRP A 58 -0.56 4.61 -3.87
N ALA A 59 -1.13 4.66 -5.07
CA ALA A 59 -1.60 3.47 -5.77
C ALA A 59 -0.46 2.49 -6.08
N TRP A 60 0.75 2.99 -6.37
CA TRP A 60 1.92 2.15 -6.64
C TRP A 60 2.40 1.35 -5.42
N PRO A 61 2.67 1.99 -4.26
CA PRO A 61 3.00 1.30 -3.04
C PRO A 61 1.94 0.27 -2.64
N ALA A 62 0.66 0.65 -2.66
CA ALA A 62 -0.44 -0.24 -2.32
C ALA A 62 -0.48 -1.48 -3.22
N LYS A 63 -0.38 -1.29 -4.54
CA LYS A 63 -0.34 -2.40 -5.51
C LYS A 63 0.84 -3.35 -5.25
N ARG A 64 2.02 -2.81 -4.98
CA ARG A 64 3.23 -3.61 -4.71
C ARG A 64 3.10 -4.43 -3.42
N LEU A 65 2.52 -3.85 -2.37
CA LEU A 65 2.21 -4.55 -1.11
C LEU A 65 1.19 -5.66 -1.31
N MET A 66 0.14 -5.42 -2.09
CA MET A 66 -0.88 -6.43 -2.41
C MET A 66 -0.30 -7.62 -3.18
N ILE A 67 0.50 -7.37 -4.21
CA ILE A 67 1.16 -8.44 -4.99
C ILE A 67 2.14 -9.24 -4.12
N TRP A 68 2.88 -8.56 -3.24
CA TRP A 68 3.79 -9.22 -2.32
C TRP A 68 3.04 -10.09 -1.30
N GLY A 69 1.96 -9.54 -0.70
CA GLY A 69 1.12 -10.25 0.26
C GLY A 69 0.43 -11.47 -0.36
N ALA A 70 -0.02 -11.36 -1.61
CA ALA A 70 -0.61 -12.47 -2.35
C ALA A 70 0.39 -13.59 -2.72
N GLY A 71 1.69 -13.35 -2.56
CA GLY A 71 2.74 -14.33 -2.88
C GLY A 71 2.73 -14.67 -4.36
N GLY A 72 3.27 -13.79 -5.20
CA GLY A 72 3.43 -14.02 -6.64
C GLY A 72 3.86 -15.46 -6.96
N THR A 73 2.99 -16.17 -7.69
CA THR A 73 3.28 -17.42 -8.40
C THR A 73 3.52 -18.68 -7.55
N ALA A 74 2.46 -19.23 -6.94
CA ALA A 74 2.40 -20.68 -6.69
C ALA A 74 1.86 -21.41 -7.93
N ALA A 75 2.45 -21.17 -9.11
CA ALA A 75 2.34 -22.11 -10.23
C ALA A 75 3.38 -23.20 -10.01
N ARG A 76 3.06 -24.16 -9.14
CA ARG A 76 3.81 -25.42 -9.04
C ARG A 76 3.36 -26.29 -10.23
N PRO A 77 4.25 -26.72 -11.14
CA PRO A 77 3.91 -27.78 -12.08
C PRO A 77 3.39 -28.99 -11.30
N ARG A 78 2.26 -29.56 -11.75
CA ARG A 78 1.78 -30.87 -11.33
C ARG A 78 2.45 -31.89 -12.26
N ASP A 79 3.58 -32.43 -11.82
CA ASP A 79 4.04 -33.77 -12.20
C ASP A 79 3.59 -34.79 -11.15
#